data_AF-A0A0F9W9M9-F1
#
_entry.id   AF-A0A0F9W9M9-F1
#
_cell.length_a   1.000
_cell.length_b   1.000
_cell.length_c   1.000
_cell.angle_alpha   90.00
_cell.angle_beta   90.00
_cell.angle_gamma   90.00
#
_symmetry.space_group_name_H-M   'P 1'
#
loop_
_entity.id
_entity.type
_entity.pdbx_description
1 polymer ?
#
loop_
_entity_poly.entity_id
_entity_poly.type
_entity_poly.pdbx_seq_one_letter_code
_entity_poly.pdbx_strand_id
1 'polypeptide(L)'
;MSIQIQGLDKLYKKLGKAAAIEVLVRPMHESVQYVETTMKQYPPKIPGSRYIRGYGYKGGSATSEQLGKNWSKEVKRKGGGVVGTVGNPVSYGPLVQSERFQAKVHQGRWQTDKQVVEGNYMRRLINRAFKRAVDKALKG
;
A
#
# COMPACT_ATOMS: atom_id res chain seq x y z
N MET A 1 0.23 -4.84 9.35
CA MET A 1 1.17 -5.79 8.72
C MET A 1 2.60 -5.37 9.07
N SER A 2 3.50 -6.32 9.28
CA SER A 2 4.94 -6.09 9.42
C SER A 2 5.70 -6.99 8.45
N ILE A 3 6.86 -6.54 7.96
CA ILE A 3 7.72 -7.29 7.05
C ILE A 3 9.10 -7.39 7.70
N GLN A 4 9.61 -8.62 7.78
CA GLN A 4 10.96 -8.88 8.28
C GLN A 4 11.96 -8.68 7.15
N ILE A 5 12.88 -7.73 7.32
CA ILE A 5 13.93 -7.43 6.35
C ILE A 5 15.19 -8.20 6.74
N GLN A 6 15.62 -9.11 5.87
CA GLN A 6 16.86 -9.85 6.06
C GLN A 6 18.08 -8.91 5.96
N GLY A 7 19.08 -9.14 6.82
CA GLY A 7 20.34 -8.39 6.81
C GLY A 7 20.30 -7.05 7.54
N LEU A 8 19.18 -6.70 8.18
CA LEU A 8 19.03 -5.45 8.91
C LEU A 8 20.01 -5.35 10.10
N ASP A 9 20.26 -6.45 10.81
CA ASP A 9 21.25 -6.48 11.91
C ASP A 9 22.67 -6.20 11.41
N LYS A 10 23.03 -6.75 10.24
CA LYS A 10 24.33 -6.48 9.60
C LYS A 10 24.43 -5.03 9.19
N LEU A 11 23.34 -4.46 8.65
CA LEU A 11 23.26 -3.06 8.28
C LEU A 11 23.43 -2.14 9.51
N TYR A 12 22.77 -2.46 10.62
CA TYR A 12 22.91 -1.75 11.88
C TYR A 12 24.33 -1.83 12.44
N LYS A 13 24.96 -3.00 12.40
CA LYS A 13 26.37 -3.15 12.80
C LYS A 13 27.32 -2.33 11.93
N LYS A 14 27.09 -2.26 10.62
CA LYS A 14 27.97 -1.55 9.67
C LYS A 14 27.81 -0.02 9.75
N LEU A 15 26.58 0.48 9.80
CA LEU A 15 26.28 1.91 9.63
C LEU A 15 25.82 2.61 10.92
N GLY A 16 25.51 1.85 11.96
CA GLY A 16 24.72 2.34 13.08
C GLY A 16 23.24 2.48 12.73
N LYS A 17 22.40 2.58 13.77
CA LYS A 17 20.94 2.54 13.63
C LYS A 17 20.39 3.71 12.80
N ALA A 18 20.89 4.94 13.02
CA ALA A 18 20.40 6.13 12.34
C ALA A 18 20.66 6.08 10.82
N ALA A 19 21.90 5.84 10.39
CA ALA A 19 22.23 5.77 8.97
C ALA A 19 21.60 4.55 8.29
N ALA A 20 21.42 3.43 9.00
CA ALA A 20 20.66 2.30 8.46
C ALA A 20 19.19 2.66 8.20
N ILE A 21 18.53 3.44 9.08
CA ILE A 21 17.16 3.91 8.86
C ILE A 21 17.08 4.75 7.58
N GLU A 22 18.07 5.61 7.30
CA GLU A 22 18.13 6.39 6.06
C GLU A 22 18.14 5.50 4.82
N VAL A 23 18.88 4.39 4.84
CA VAL A 23 18.90 3.41 3.74
C VAL A 23 17.52 2.80 3.49
N LEU A 24 16.67 2.70 4.53
CA LEU A 24 15.33 2.12 4.43
C LEU A 24 14.26 3.08 3.91
N VAL A 25 14.51 4.39 3.87
CA VAL A 25 13.50 5.39 3.46
C VAL A 25 13.10 5.20 2.00
N ARG A 26 14.08 5.08 1.11
CA ARG A 26 13.83 4.88 -0.33
C ARG A 26 13.03 3.60 -0.65
N PRO A 27 13.42 2.39 -0.18
CA PRO A 27 12.62 1.19 -0.45
C PRO A 27 11.23 1.25 0.20
N MET A 28 11.03 2.02 1.28
CA MET A 28 9.69 2.28 1.80
C MET A 28 8.85 3.12 0.82
N HIS A 29 9.41 4.18 0.22
CA HIS A 29 8.72 4.95 -0.83
C HIS A 29 8.29 4.08 -2.01
N GLU A 30 9.18 3.20 -2.48
CA GLU A 30 8.86 2.24 -3.54
C GLU A 30 7.72 1.30 -3.11
N SER A 31 7.76 0.83 -1.87
CA SER A 31 6.75 -0.09 -1.32
C SER A 31 5.35 0.55 -1.24
N VAL A 32 5.24 1.77 -0.70
CA VAL A 32 3.95 2.47 -0.66
C VAL A 32 3.44 2.81 -2.07
N GLN A 33 4.33 3.03 -3.03
CA GLN A 33 3.95 3.24 -4.43
C GLN A 33 3.44 1.96 -5.10
N TYR A 34 4.02 0.79 -4.80
CA TYR A 34 3.49 -0.48 -5.29
C TYR A 34 2.07 -0.72 -4.75
N VAL A 35 1.87 -0.55 -3.45
CA VAL A 35 0.55 -0.70 -2.81
C VAL A 35 -0.45 0.27 -3.42
N GLU A 36 -0.10 1.56 -3.52
CA GLU A 36 -0.95 2.59 -4.14
C GLU A 36 -1.35 2.19 -5.57
N THR A 37 -0.38 1.83 -6.41
CA THR A 37 -0.62 1.47 -7.81
C THR A 37 -1.54 0.26 -7.93
N THR A 38 -1.35 -0.76 -7.10
CA THR A 38 -2.21 -1.95 -7.09
C THR A 38 -3.61 -1.62 -6.59
N MET A 39 -3.74 -0.84 -5.53
CA MET A 39 -5.06 -0.46 -5.00
C MET A 39 -5.85 0.44 -5.95
N LYS A 40 -5.18 1.24 -6.78
CA LYS A 40 -5.80 2.07 -7.83
C LYS A 40 -6.46 1.25 -8.96
N GLN A 41 -6.02 0.02 -9.18
CA GLN A 41 -6.52 -0.78 -10.30
C GLN A 41 -7.93 -1.29 -10.01
N TYR A 42 -8.81 -1.14 -11.00
CA TYR A 42 -10.20 -1.59 -10.91
C TYR A 42 -10.37 -2.88 -11.72
N PRO A 43 -11.18 -3.85 -11.24
CA PRO A 43 -11.56 -4.98 -12.07
C PRO A 43 -12.32 -4.51 -13.32
N PRO A 44 -12.31 -5.26 -14.45
CA PRO A 44 -13.07 -4.91 -15.65
C PRO A 44 -14.57 -4.78 -15.35
N LYS A 45 -15.34 -3.96 -16.07
CA LYS A 45 -16.80 -3.82 -15.88
C LYS A 45 -17.50 -5.13 -16.29
N ILE A 46 -18.56 -5.52 -15.57
CA ILE A 46 -19.37 -6.68 -15.96
C ILE A 46 -20.28 -6.20 -17.11
N PRO A 47 -20.28 -6.87 -18.27
CA PRO A 47 -21.24 -6.58 -19.34
C PRO A 47 -22.68 -6.62 -18.82
N GLY A 48 -23.50 -5.62 -19.16
CA GLY A 48 -24.89 -5.54 -18.70
C GLY A 48 -25.09 -5.10 -17.24
N SER A 49 -24.02 -4.87 -16.46
CA SER A 49 -24.16 -4.41 -15.07
C SER A 49 -24.69 -2.97 -14.97
N ARG A 50 -25.74 -2.78 -14.15
CA ARG A 50 -26.31 -1.47 -13.78
C ARG A 50 -25.50 -0.73 -12.70
N TYR A 51 -24.47 -1.37 -12.12
CA TYR A 51 -23.63 -0.74 -11.10
C TYR A 51 -22.80 0.40 -11.70
N ILE A 52 -22.99 1.61 -11.16
CA ILE A 52 -22.25 2.82 -11.55
C ILE A 52 -21.07 3.00 -10.59
N ARG A 53 -19.85 2.99 -11.14
CA ARG A 53 -18.61 3.17 -10.38
C ARG A 53 -18.39 4.64 -10.08
N GLY A 54 -17.80 4.93 -8.92
CA GLY A 54 -17.29 6.26 -8.60
C GLY A 54 -18.27 7.16 -7.86
N TYR A 55 -19.53 6.78 -7.71
CA TYR A 55 -20.53 7.55 -6.96
C TYR A 55 -20.50 7.21 -5.47
N GLY A 56 -20.33 8.24 -4.64
CA GLY A 56 -20.40 8.25 -3.18
C GLY A 56 -21.42 9.27 -2.67
N TYR A 57 -21.50 9.45 -1.35
CA TYR A 57 -22.34 10.48 -0.73
C TYR A 57 -21.48 11.39 0.15
N LYS A 58 -21.46 12.69 -0.15
CA LYS A 58 -20.78 13.71 0.67
C LYS A 58 -21.78 14.80 1.04
N GLY A 59 -22.03 14.98 2.33
CA GLY A 59 -22.96 16.00 2.83
C GLY A 59 -24.43 15.80 2.41
N GLY A 60 -24.86 14.56 2.15
CA GLY A 60 -26.24 14.22 1.74
C GLY A 60 -26.47 14.15 0.23
N SER A 61 -25.48 14.51 -0.60
CA SER A 61 -25.59 14.50 -2.06
C SER A 61 -24.73 13.41 -2.70
N ALA A 62 -25.25 12.75 -3.73
CA ALA A 62 -24.49 11.82 -4.56
C ALA A 62 -23.38 12.58 -5.32
N THR A 63 -22.11 12.19 -5.15
CA THR A 63 -20.96 12.83 -5.77
C THR A 63 -19.96 11.82 -6.31
N SER A 64 -19.26 12.14 -7.40
CA SER A 64 -18.19 11.29 -7.93
C SER A 64 -16.91 11.46 -7.11
N GLU A 65 -16.59 10.53 -6.21
CA GLU A 65 -15.42 10.69 -5.33
C GLU A 65 -14.11 10.15 -5.91
N GLN A 66 -14.08 9.69 -7.17
CA GLN A 66 -12.87 9.29 -7.90
C GLN A 66 -11.87 8.42 -7.10
N LEU A 67 -12.35 7.31 -6.51
CA LEU A 67 -11.53 6.35 -5.73
C LEU A 67 -10.14 6.06 -6.35
N GLY A 68 -10.02 5.92 -7.67
CA GLY A 68 -8.77 5.59 -8.35
C GLY A 68 -7.79 6.76 -8.49
N LYS A 69 -8.26 8.00 -8.30
CA LYS A 69 -7.45 9.22 -8.42
C LYS A 69 -7.04 9.79 -7.05
N ASN A 70 -7.84 9.55 -6.02
CA ASN A 70 -7.67 10.16 -4.69
C ASN A 70 -6.88 9.30 -3.69
N TRP A 71 -5.75 8.73 -4.11
CA TRP A 71 -4.85 8.04 -3.18
C TRP A 71 -3.76 8.97 -2.66
N SER A 72 -3.49 8.91 -1.37
CA SER A 72 -2.36 9.56 -0.72
C SER A 72 -1.39 8.52 -0.19
N LYS A 73 -0.12 8.90 -0.11
CA LYS A 73 0.95 8.10 0.49
C LYS A 73 1.86 8.97 1.32
N GLU A 74 2.37 8.42 2.41
CA GLU A 74 3.27 9.09 3.33
C GLU A 74 4.33 8.12 3.82
N VAL A 75 5.56 8.60 4.01
CA VAL A 75 6.65 7.85 4.62
C VAL A 75 7.21 8.67 5.77
N LYS A 76 7.27 8.08 6.97
CA LYS A 76 7.77 8.72 8.19
C LYS A 76 8.83 7.85 8.85
N ARG A 77 9.84 8.50 9.45
CA ARG A 77 10.73 7.85 10.41
C ARG A 77 10.02 7.83 11.77
N LYS A 78 9.87 6.65 12.38
CA LYS A 78 9.19 6.50 13.69
C LYS A 78 9.78 5.34 14.47
N GLY A 79 10.02 5.54 15.78
CA GLY A 79 10.40 4.46 16.70
C GLY A 79 11.70 3.71 16.34
N GLY A 80 12.63 4.37 15.64
CA GLY A 80 13.85 3.71 15.16
C GLY A 80 13.66 2.83 13.91
N GLY A 81 12.58 3.06 13.16
CA GLY A 81 12.32 2.45 11.85
C GLY A 81 11.66 3.43 10.88
N VAL A 82 11.16 2.88 9.77
CA VAL A 82 10.43 3.63 8.74
C VAL A 82 9.02 3.06 8.63
N VAL A 83 8.01 3.93 8.61
CA VAL A 83 6.59 3.57 8.45
C VAL A 83 6.08 4.21 7.18
N GLY A 84 5.43 3.41 6.33
CA GLY A 84 4.72 3.87 5.14
C GLY A 84 3.21 3.77 5.33
N THR A 85 2.47 4.81 4.96
CA THR A 85 1.01 4.87 5.00
C THR A 85 0.49 5.09 3.59
N VAL A 86 -0.56 4.35 3.20
CA VAL A 86 -1.31 4.55 1.96
C VAL A 86 -2.78 4.69 2.34
N GLY A 87 -3.44 5.73 1.83
CA GLY A 87 -4.81 6.06 2.21
C GLY A 87 -5.64 6.58 1.05
N ASN A 88 -6.95 6.58 1.24
CA ASN A 88 -7.90 7.11 0.29
C ASN A 88 -9.07 7.74 1.07
N PRO A 89 -9.40 9.04 0.87
CA PRO A 89 -10.38 9.73 1.69
C PRO A 89 -11.82 9.55 1.22
N VAL A 90 -12.09 8.74 0.17
CA VAL A 90 -13.45 8.60 -0.34
C VAL A 90 -14.35 7.84 0.65
N SER A 91 -15.55 8.35 0.87
CA SER A 91 -16.49 7.90 1.89
C SER A 91 -16.87 6.43 1.72
N TYR A 92 -17.07 5.99 0.48
CA TYR A 92 -17.43 4.61 0.15
C TYR A 92 -16.23 3.66 0.07
N GLY A 93 -15.00 4.16 0.17
CA GLY A 93 -13.77 3.38 0.00
C GLY A 93 -13.73 2.10 0.85
N PRO A 94 -14.08 2.15 2.15
CA PRO A 94 -14.16 0.97 3.00
C PRO A 94 -15.11 -0.12 2.46
N LEU A 95 -16.27 0.27 1.90
CA LEU A 95 -17.24 -0.68 1.35
C LEU A 95 -16.75 -1.37 0.07
N VAL A 96 -15.70 -0.85 -0.57
CA VAL A 96 -15.15 -1.39 -1.82
C VAL A 96 -13.87 -2.18 -1.58
N GLN A 97 -12.93 -1.68 -0.78
CA GLN A 97 -11.58 -2.24 -0.71
C GLN A 97 -11.05 -2.46 0.72
N SER A 98 -11.87 -2.32 1.77
CA SER A 98 -11.44 -2.74 3.11
C SER A 98 -11.84 -4.18 3.37
N GLU A 99 -10.89 -5.05 3.75
CA GLU A 99 -11.19 -6.43 4.15
C GLU A 99 -12.31 -6.50 5.20
N ARG A 100 -12.31 -5.57 6.15
CA ARG A 100 -13.24 -5.54 7.28
C ARG A 100 -14.66 -5.11 6.88
N PHE A 101 -14.79 -4.21 5.90
CA PHE A 101 -16.04 -3.53 5.60
C PHE A 101 -16.55 -3.76 4.16
N GLN A 102 -15.84 -4.52 3.34
CA GLN A 102 -16.17 -4.72 1.94
C GLN A 102 -17.58 -5.32 1.79
N ALA A 103 -18.44 -4.59 1.07
CA ALA A 103 -19.80 -5.03 0.78
C ALA A 103 -19.80 -6.30 -0.09
N LYS A 104 -20.80 -7.18 0.13
CA LYS A 104 -20.93 -8.47 -0.56
C LYS A 104 -20.84 -8.36 -2.09
N VAL A 105 -21.38 -7.29 -2.67
CA VAL A 105 -21.35 -7.04 -4.13
C VAL A 105 -19.95 -6.83 -4.71
N HIS A 106 -18.95 -6.55 -3.87
CA HIS A 106 -17.55 -6.35 -4.28
C HIS A 106 -16.65 -7.56 -3.99
N GLN A 107 -17.09 -8.48 -3.13
CA GLN A 107 -16.32 -9.65 -2.71
C GLN A 107 -16.01 -10.57 -3.89
N GLY A 108 -14.78 -11.11 -3.90
CA GLY A 108 -14.29 -11.99 -4.97
C GLY A 108 -13.92 -11.29 -6.28
N ARG A 109 -14.10 -9.97 -6.38
CA ARG A 109 -13.82 -9.21 -7.61
C ARG A 109 -12.98 -7.97 -7.38
N TRP A 110 -13.25 -7.24 -6.30
CA TRP A 110 -12.42 -6.12 -5.89
C TRP A 110 -11.42 -6.60 -4.85
N GLN A 111 -10.15 -6.28 -5.07
CA GLN A 111 -9.10 -6.54 -4.10
C GLN A 111 -9.33 -5.73 -2.82
N THR A 112 -9.03 -6.34 -1.68
CA THR A 112 -8.99 -5.65 -0.39
C THR A 112 -7.58 -5.14 -0.08
N ASP A 113 -7.49 -4.16 0.81
CA ASP A 113 -6.27 -3.68 1.43
C ASP A 113 -5.41 -4.83 1.98
N LYS A 114 -6.02 -5.77 2.72
CA LYS A 114 -5.32 -6.94 3.26
C LYS A 114 -4.86 -7.89 2.17
N GLN A 115 -5.69 -8.23 1.19
CA GLN A 115 -5.28 -9.10 0.07
C GLN A 115 -4.10 -8.52 -0.71
N VAL A 116 -4.11 -7.20 -0.97
CA VAL A 116 -3.01 -6.54 -1.66
C VAL A 116 -1.74 -6.57 -0.82
N VAL A 117 -1.80 -6.19 0.45
CA VAL A 117 -0.63 -6.06 1.31
C VAL A 117 -0.05 -7.42 1.70
N GLU A 118 -0.89 -8.41 1.99
CA GLU A 118 -0.48 -9.74 2.43
C GLU A 118 -0.24 -10.71 1.25
N GLY A 119 -0.67 -10.37 0.04
CA GLY A 119 -0.49 -11.19 -1.15
C GLY A 119 0.99 -11.45 -1.49
N ASN A 120 1.27 -12.67 -1.95
CA ASN A 120 2.62 -13.11 -2.33
C ASN A 120 3.30 -12.20 -3.36
N TYR A 121 2.54 -11.62 -4.29
CA TYR A 121 3.07 -10.67 -5.26
C TYR A 121 3.65 -9.43 -4.57
N MET A 122 2.87 -8.78 -3.71
CA MET A 122 3.28 -7.55 -3.01
C MET A 122 4.44 -7.82 -2.05
N ARG A 123 4.36 -8.90 -1.28
CA ARG A 123 5.44 -9.33 -0.37
C ARG A 123 6.77 -9.51 -1.12
N ARG A 124 6.75 -10.11 -2.31
CA ARG A 124 7.96 -10.26 -3.14
C ARG A 124 8.51 -8.93 -3.63
N LEU A 125 7.66 -8.01 -4.07
CA LEU A 125 8.11 -6.68 -4.53
C LEU A 125 8.76 -5.90 -3.39
N ILE A 126 8.10 -5.85 -2.22
CA ILE A 126 8.60 -5.14 -1.05
C ILE A 126 9.92 -5.77 -0.59
N ASN A 127 9.96 -7.09 -0.39
CA ASN A 127 11.19 -7.78 0.03
C ASN A 127 12.36 -7.51 -0.94
N ARG A 128 12.10 -7.50 -2.26
CA ARG A 128 13.12 -7.21 -3.26
C ARG A 128 13.64 -5.78 -3.16
N ALA A 129 12.76 -4.79 -2.99
CA ALA A 129 13.14 -3.39 -2.86
C ALA A 129 14.06 -3.18 -1.64
N PHE A 130 13.65 -3.69 -0.48
CA PHE A 130 14.45 -3.60 0.74
C PHE A 130 15.76 -4.38 0.65
N LYS A 131 15.73 -5.63 0.16
CA LYS A 131 16.95 -6.43 0.00
C LYS A 131 17.97 -5.73 -0.89
N ARG A 132 17.54 -5.16 -2.01
CA ARG A 132 18.43 -4.40 -2.92
C ARG A 132 19.09 -3.21 -2.22
N ALA A 133 18.34 -2.46 -1.43
CA ALA A 133 18.86 -1.31 -0.68
C ALA A 133 19.88 -1.73 0.39
N VAL A 134 19.55 -2.77 1.17
CA VAL A 134 20.43 -3.34 2.19
C VAL A 134 21.71 -3.90 1.57
N ASP A 135 21.61 -4.73 0.54
CA ASP A 135 22.76 -5.32 -0.14
C ASP A 135 23.69 -4.25 -0.71
N LYS A 136 23.13 -3.19 -1.32
CA LYS A 136 23.92 -2.07 -1.85
C LYS A 136 24.70 -1.37 -0.74
N ALA A 137 24.05 -1.04 0.37
CA ALA A 137 24.68 -0.38 1.50
C ALA A 137 25.74 -1.27 2.19
N LEU A 138 25.52 -2.58 2.23
CA LEU A 138 26.48 -3.54 2.79
C LEU A 138 27.69 -3.76 1.90
N LYS A 139 27.55 -3.69 0.58
CA LYS A 139 28.69 -3.81 -0.34
C LYS A 139 29.66 -2.64 -0.25
N GLY A 140 29.14 -1.42 0.00
CA GLY A 140 29.98 -0.21 -0.02
C GLY A 140 30.30 0.15 -1.46
#